data_AF-A0A9E7EN05-F1
#
_entry.id   AF-A0A9E7EN05-F1
#
_cell.length_a   1.000
_cell.length_b   1.000
_cell.length_c   1.000
_cell.angle_alpha   90.00
_cell.angle_beta   90.00
_cell.angle_gamma   90.00
#
_symmetry.space_group_name_H-M   'P 1'
#
loop_
_entity.id
_entity.type
_entity.pdbx_description
1 polymer ?
#
loop_
_entity_poly.entity_id
_entity_poly.type
_entity_poly.pdbx_seq_one_letter_code
_entity_poly.pdbx_strand_id
1 'polypeptide(L)'
;MYAAVMFVGVNNCATVQPLVAIERTVFYRERAAGMYSALPYALAQAAKFFWFYFISLFSFLYFTYYGMMTVSLSPNHQVAAIFAATFYSVFNLFSGFFIPRPRIPKWWVWYYWICPLQWTVYGLIVTQYGDLESYITVPGQSDQKIKNYVKDYYGYNTDFMPVVAVVLVGFAVFFAFMFALCIKKLNFQQR
;
A
#
# COMPACT_ATOMS: atom_id res chain seq x y z
N MET A 1 7.20 -21.02 -6.39
CA MET A 1 7.12 -19.81 -7.27
C MET A 1 5.83 -19.76 -8.08
N TYR A 2 5.46 -20.80 -8.85
CA TYR A 2 4.20 -20.85 -9.61
C TYR A 2 2.93 -20.51 -8.79
N ALA A 3 2.74 -21.19 -7.65
CA ALA A 3 1.59 -20.95 -6.77
C ALA A 3 1.53 -19.50 -6.23
N ALA A 4 2.69 -18.88 -5.98
CA ALA A 4 2.75 -17.50 -5.51
C ALA A 4 2.34 -16.51 -6.62
N VAL A 5 2.78 -16.73 -7.86
CA VAL A 5 2.37 -15.91 -9.01
C VAL A 5 0.87 -16.02 -9.26
N MET A 6 0.32 -17.24 -9.24
CA MET A 6 -1.12 -17.47 -9.36
C MET A 6 -1.90 -16.81 -8.21
N PHE A 7 -1.46 -16.99 -6.96
CA PHE A 7 -2.11 -16.39 -5.80
C PHE A 7 -2.11 -14.87 -5.87
N VAL A 8 -0.97 -14.23 -6.14
CA VAL A 8 -0.87 -12.78 -6.27
C VAL A 8 -1.71 -12.28 -7.45
N GLY A 9 -1.70 -12.97 -8.58
CA GLY A 9 -2.51 -12.62 -9.75
C GLY A 9 -4.02 -12.68 -9.47
N VAL A 10 -4.49 -13.77 -8.86
CA VAL A 10 -5.90 -13.95 -8.50
C VAL A 10 -6.35 -12.91 -7.47
N ASN A 11 -5.56 -12.62 -6.44
CA ASN A 11 -5.91 -11.61 -5.43
C ASN A 11 -5.94 -10.20 -6.00
N ASN A 12 -4.99 -9.84 -6.88
CA ASN A 12 -5.04 -8.54 -7.57
C ASN A 12 -6.26 -8.43 -8.49
N CYS A 13 -6.63 -9.50 -9.20
CA CYS A 13 -7.85 -9.51 -10.01
C CYS A 13 -9.10 -9.31 -9.14
N ALA A 14 -9.22 -10.07 -8.05
CA ALA A 14 -10.37 -10.01 -7.14
C ALA A 14 -10.55 -8.63 -6.48
N THR A 15 -9.45 -7.91 -6.19
CA THR A 15 -9.51 -6.58 -5.57
C THR A 15 -9.95 -5.48 -6.54
N VAL A 16 -9.70 -5.63 -7.85
CA VAL A 16 -10.12 -4.65 -8.87
C VAL A 16 -11.56 -4.86 -9.34
N GLN A 17 -12.09 -6.08 -9.26
CA GLN A 17 -13.48 -6.40 -9.65
C GLN A 17 -14.55 -5.50 -9.01
N PRO A 18 -14.59 -5.30 -7.67
CA PRO A 18 -15.62 -4.47 -7.05
C PRO A 18 -15.48 -2.98 -7.42
N LEU A 19 -14.25 -2.48 -7.59
CA LEU A 19 -14.00 -1.10 -8.03
C LEU A 19 -14.64 -0.86 -9.41
N VAL A 20 -14.30 -1.72 -10.38
CA VAL A 20 -14.82 -1.61 -11.75
C VAL A 20 -16.32 -1.85 -11.81
N ALA A 21 -16.87 -2.73 -10.97
CA ALA A 21 -18.30 -2.99 -10.91
C ALA A 21 -19.09 -1.74 -10.46
N ILE A 22 -18.64 -1.04 -9.42
CA ILE A 22 -19.27 0.19 -8.94
C ILE A 22 -19.22 1.26 -10.03
N GLU A 23 -18.05 1.53 -10.59
CA GLU A 23 -17.88 2.61 -11.56
C GLU A 23 -18.61 2.34 -12.88
N ARG A 24 -18.67 1.08 -13.32
CA ARG A 24 -19.47 0.65 -14.47
C ARG A 24 -20.95 1.03 -14.32
N THR A 25 -21.53 0.90 -13.13
CA THR A 25 -22.93 1.26 -12.89
C THR A 25 -23.16 2.77 -12.98
N VAL A 26 -22.21 3.58 -12.50
CA VAL A 26 -22.25 5.04 -12.61
C VAL A 26 -22.13 5.47 -14.08
N PHE A 27 -21.18 4.89 -14.80
CA PHE A 27 -20.96 5.19 -16.21
C PHE A 27 -22.21 4.96 -17.07
N TYR A 28 -22.92 3.84 -16.86
CA TYR A 28 -24.15 3.59 -17.63
C TYR A 28 -25.27 4.59 -17.31
N ARG A 29 -25.37 5.06 -16.06
CA ARG A 29 -26.35 6.09 -15.67
C ARG A 29 -26.02 7.44 -16.29
N GLU A 30 -24.76 7.87 -16.23
CA GLU A 30 -24.33 9.16 -16.79
C GLU A 30 -24.35 9.19 -18.32
N ARG A 31 -24.06 8.06 -18.97
CA ARG A 31 -24.20 7.90 -20.42
C ARG A 31 -25.67 7.97 -20.85
N ALA A 32 -26.59 7.38 -20.07
CA ALA A 32 -28.02 7.48 -20.33
C ALA A 32 -28.56 8.92 -20.15
N ALA A 33 -27.95 9.71 -19.25
CA ALA A 33 -28.26 11.12 -19.05
C ALA A 33 -27.59 12.06 -20.07
N GLY A 34 -26.75 11.56 -20.98
CA GLY A 34 -26.05 12.37 -21.98
C GLY A 34 -24.96 13.28 -21.42
N MET A 35 -24.52 13.08 -20.17
CA MET A 35 -23.62 14.00 -19.46
C MET A 35 -22.13 13.80 -19.78
N TYR A 36 -21.68 12.56 -19.99
CA TYR A 36 -20.27 12.23 -20.22
C TYR A 36 -20.03 11.29 -21.41
N SER A 37 -18.94 11.56 -22.13
CA SER A 37 -18.38 10.64 -23.14
C SER A 37 -17.57 9.52 -22.46
N ALA A 38 -17.38 8.39 -23.15
CA ALA A 38 -16.61 7.25 -22.65
C ALA A 38 -15.11 7.55 -22.42
N LEU A 39 -14.57 8.55 -23.14
CA LEU A 39 -13.14 8.88 -23.13
C LEU A 39 -12.66 9.53 -21.82
N PRO A 40 -13.27 10.61 -21.31
CA PRO A 40 -12.88 11.22 -20.02
C PRO A 40 -12.94 10.24 -18.85
N TYR A 41 -13.96 9.38 -18.82
CA TYR A 41 -14.11 8.33 -17.82
C TYR A 41 -12.95 7.31 -17.88
N ALA A 42 -12.60 6.84 -19.10
CA ALA A 42 -11.48 5.93 -19.29
C ALA A 42 -10.13 6.55 -18.87
N LEU A 43 -9.92 7.85 -19.13
CA LEU A 43 -8.70 8.57 -18.75
C LEU A 43 -8.60 8.77 -17.23
N ALA A 44 -9.69 9.13 -16.56
CA ALA A 44 -9.73 9.24 -15.10
C ALA A 44 -9.42 7.89 -14.44
N GLN A 45 -9.96 6.80 -15.00
CA GLN A 45 -9.66 5.46 -14.53
C GLN A 45 -8.21 5.04 -14.76
N ALA A 46 -7.63 5.44 -15.89
CA ALA A 46 -6.24 5.17 -16.18
C ALA A 46 -5.32 5.79 -15.12
N ALA A 47 -5.60 7.02 -14.67
CA ALA A 47 -4.78 7.68 -13.64
C ALA A 47 -4.81 6.92 -12.30
N LYS A 48 -6.00 6.51 -11.82
CA LYS A 48 -6.13 5.69 -10.60
C LYS A 48 -5.44 4.33 -10.75
N PHE A 49 -5.54 3.73 -11.93
CA PHE A 49 -4.87 2.47 -12.27
C PHE A 49 -3.35 2.60 -12.25
N PHE A 50 -2.76 3.65 -12.86
CA PHE A 50 -1.32 3.85 -12.87
C PHE A 50 -0.75 4.06 -11.47
N TRP A 51 -1.46 4.80 -10.61
CA TRP A 51 -1.08 4.94 -9.20
C TRP A 51 -1.14 3.63 -8.44
N PHE A 52 -2.23 2.87 -8.59
CA PHE A 52 -2.37 1.55 -7.99
C PHE A 52 -1.24 0.60 -8.45
N TYR A 53 -0.94 0.59 -9.75
CA TYR A 53 0.12 -0.23 -10.33
C TYR A 53 1.50 0.17 -9.80
N PHE A 54 1.79 1.46 -9.77
CA PHE A 54 3.04 1.99 -9.21
C PHE A 54 3.24 1.58 -7.75
N ILE A 55 2.23 1.80 -6.89
CA ILE A 55 2.31 1.46 -5.47
C ILE A 55 2.47 -0.06 -5.29
N SER A 56 1.69 -0.85 -6.02
CA SER A 56 1.75 -2.31 -5.95
C SER A 56 3.11 -2.86 -6.40
N LEU A 57 3.68 -2.30 -7.48
CA LEU A 57 4.99 -2.66 -8.00
C LEU A 57 6.09 -2.38 -6.97
N PHE A 58 6.17 -1.14 -6.45
CA PHE A 58 7.19 -0.79 -5.46
C PHE A 58 6.98 -1.52 -4.13
N SER A 59 5.72 -1.81 -3.78
CA SER A 59 5.42 -2.65 -2.62
C SER A 59 5.97 -4.05 -2.77
N PHE A 60 5.76 -4.66 -3.93
CA PHE A 60 6.29 -5.97 -4.23
C PHE A 60 7.83 -5.98 -4.24
N LEU A 61 8.46 -4.95 -4.83
CA LEU A 61 9.92 -4.82 -4.86
C LEU A 61 10.53 -4.70 -3.47
N TYR A 62 10.03 -3.79 -2.62
CA TYR A 62 10.62 -3.61 -1.29
C TYR A 62 10.43 -4.86 -0.42
N PHE A 63 9.29 -5.57 -0.51
CA PHE A 63 9.09 -6.82 0.24
C PHE A 63 10.04 -7.93 -0.24
N THR A 64 10.27 -8.01 -1.55
CA THR A 64 11.22 -8.96 -2.14
C THR A 64 12.64 -8.69 -1.66
N TYR A 65 13.10 -7.43 -1.73
CA TYR A 65 14.43 -7.06 -1.25
C TYR A 65 14.57 -7.18 0.26
N TYR A 66 13.52 -6.91 1.03
CA TYR A 66 13.51 -7.16 2.46
C TYR A 66 13.73 -8.64 2.78
N GLY A 67 13.02 -9.55 2.10
CA GLY A 67 13.22 -10.99 2.24
C GLY A 67 14.67 -11.41 1.92
N MET A 68 15.21 -10.96 0.79
CA MET A 68 16.60 -11.22 0.41
C MET A 68 17.60 -10.68 1.45
N MET A 69 17.38 -9.45 1.94
CA MET A 69 18.19 -8.82 2.99
C MET A 69 18.19 -9.65 4.27
N THR A 70 17.03 -10.09 4.76
CA THR A 70 16.94 -10.87 6.01
C THR A 70 17.70 -12.20 5.94
N VAL A 71 17.64 -12.89 4.80
CA VAL A 71 18.43 -14.12 4.58
C VAL A 71 19.92 -13.81 4.58
N SER A 72 20.34 -12.75 3.87
CA SER A 72 21.76 -12.36 3.80
C SER A 72 22.35 -11.85 5.11
N LEU A 73 21.53 -11.37 6.05
CA LEU A 73 21.96 -10.91 7.36
C LEU A 73 22.11 -12.06 8.37
N SER A 74 21.45 -13.19 8.11
CA SER A 74 21.36 -14.31 9.04
C SER A 74 22.29 -15.47 8.67
N PRO A 75 22.79 -16.26 9.64
CA PRO A 75 23.60 -17.44 9.34
C PRO A 75 22.81 -18.62 8.74
N ASN A 76 21.49 -18.67 8.93
CA ASN A 76 20.64 -19.78 8.49
C ASN A 76 19.21 -19.28 8.17
N HIS A 77 18.57 -19.88 7.17
CA HIS A 77 17.21 -19.59 6.72
C HIS A 77 16.17 -19.63 7.85
N GLN A 78 16.29 -20.54 8.84
CA GLN A 78 15.34 -20.59 9.95
C GLN A 78 15.37 -19.31 10.80
N VAL A 79 16.58 -18.77 11.07
CA VAL A 79 16.75 -17.51 11.81
C VAL A 79 16.23 -16.34 10.98
N ALA A 80 16.52 -16.33 9.66
CA ALA A 80 15.96 -15.35 8.73
C ALA A 80 14.43 -15.30 8.79
N ALA A 81 13.79 -16.47 8.75
CA ALA A 81 12.34 -16.60 8.74
C ALA A 81 11.70 -16.08 10.03
N ILE A 82 12.27 -16.42 11.19
CA ILE A 82 11.79 -15.92 12.49
C ILE A 82 11.93 -14.40 12.55
N PHE A 83 13.11 -13.88 12.17
CA PHE A 83 13.36 -12.44 12.13
C PHE A 83 12.37 -11.72 11.21
N ALA A 84 12.21 -12.18 9.97
CA ALA A 84 11.28 -11.60 9.00
C ALA A 84 9.83 -11.61 9.52
N ALA A 85 9.38 -12.73 10.10
CA ALA A 85 8.02 -12.88 10.63
C ALA A 85 7.71 -11.87 11.74
N THR A 86 8.63 -11.67 12.70
CA THR A 86 8.44 -10.69 13.78
C THR A 86 8.22 -9.28 13.21
N PHE A 87 9.05 -8.86 12.25
CA PHE A 87 8.91 -7.54 11.63
C PHE A 87 7.65 -7.42 10.78
N TYR A 88 7.22 -8.47 10.07
CA TYR A 88 5.95 -8.45 9.33
C TYR A 88 4.75 -8.22 10.26
N SER A 89 4.73 -8.85 11.43
CA SER A 89 3.67 -8.62 12.42
C SER A 89 3.65 -7.18 12.91
N VAL A 90 4.82 -6.60 13.20
CA VAL A 90 4.90 -5.20 13.66
C VAL A 90 4.54 -4.22 12.54
N PHE A 91 4.98 -4.47 11.30
CA PHE A 91 4.57 -3.67 10.14
C PHE A 91 3.05 -3.69 9.95
N ASN A 92 2.42 -4.85 10.10
CA ASN A 92 0.98 -4.99 9.95
C ASN A 92 0.22 -4.16 11.01
N LEU A 93 0.65 -4.22 12.27
CA LEU A 93 -0.02 -3.50 13.37
C LEU A 93 0.06 -1.98 13.23
N PHE A 94 1.23 -1.45 12.83
CA PHE A 94 1.47 0.00 12.72
C PHE A 94 1.32 0.56 11.30
N SER A 95 0.75 -0.23 10.39
CA SER A 95 0.44 0.16 9.00
C SER A 95 -0.72 1.15 8.85
N GLY A 96 -1.10 1.88 9.92
CA GLY A 96 -2.16 2.88 9.89
C GLY A 96 -3.58 2.35 9.65
N PHE A 97 -3.75 1.09 9.24
CA PHE A 97 -5.04 0.48 8.94
C PHE A 97 -5.79 0.05 10.20
N PHE A 98 -5.18 -0.77 11.05
CA PHE A 98 -5.80 -1.22 12.31
C PHE A 98 -5.80 -0.13 13.38
N ILE A 99 -4.68 0.59 13.50
CA ILE A 99 -4.52 1.72 14.43
C ILE A 99 -4.28 2.98 13.60
N PRO A 100 -5.28 3.88 13.48
CA PRO A 100 -5.13 5.13 12.77
C PRO A 100 -4.04 6.00 13.37
N ARG A 101 -3.30 6.72 12.53
CA ARG A 101 -2.20 7.62 12.94
C ARG A 101 -2.55 8.53 14.13
N PRO A 102 -3.73 9.21 14.17
CA PRO A 102 -4.06 10.11 15.28
C PRO A 102 -4.17 9.42 16.64
N ARG A 103 -4.42 8.11 16.67
CA ARG A 103 -4.57 7.31 17.89
C ARG A 103 -3.26 6.67 18.36
N ILE A 104 -2.19 6.76 17.55
CA ILE A 104 -0.88 6.22 17.92
C ILE A 104 -0.26 7.14 18.99
N PRO A 105 0.21 6.61 20.12
CA PRO A 105 0.88 7.42 21.14
C PRO A 105 2.08 8.17 20.56
N LYS A 106 2.26 9.44 20.93
CA LYS A 106 3.28 10.33 20.35
C LYS A 106 4.70 9.71 20.35
N TRP A 107 5.02 8.89 21.34
CA TRP A 107 6.32 8.22 21.45
C TRP A 107 6.50 7.01 20.51
N TRP A 108 5.45 6.44 19.92
CA TRP A 108 5.50 5.38 18.91
C TRP A 108 5.33 5.88 17.46
N VAL A 109 4.97 7.16 17.28
CA VAL A 109 4.69 7.73 15.94
C VAL A 109 5.89 7.65 15.00
N TRP A 110 7.13 7.66 15.49
CA TRP A 110 8.31 7.50 14.65
C TRP A 110 8.31 6.16 13.89
N TYR A 111 7.83 5.09 14.52
CA TYR A 111 7.80 3.76 13.91
C TYR A 111 6.83 3.72 12.73
N TYR A 112 5.69 4.40 12.87
CA TYR A 112 4.71 4.57 11.80
C TYR A 112 5.35 5.21 10.53
N TRP A 113 6.29 6.15 10.69
CA TRP A 113 6.96 6.80 9.54
C TRP A 113 8.03 5.94 8.88
N ILE A 114 8.70 5.05 9.63
CA ILE A 114 9.73 4.15 9.11
C ILE A 114 9.10 2.89 8.51
N CYS A 115 7.86 2.57 8.85
CA CYS A 115 7.16 1.39 8.33
C CYS A 115 6.84 1.55 6.82
N PRO A 116 7.40 0.73 5.91
CA PRO A 116 7.13 0.83 4.49
C PRO A 116 5.67 0.51 4.14
N LEU A 117 5.05 -0.41 4.90
CA LEU A 117 3.67 -0.81 4.71
C LEU A 117 2.69 0.35 4.92
N GLN A 118 3.02 1.29 5.82
CA GLN A 118 2.17 2.45 6.03
C GLN A 118 2.08 3.34 4.80
N TRP A 119 3.19 3.54 4.11
CA TRP A 119 3.22 4.35 2.88
C TRP A 119 2.43 3.67 1.75
N THR A 120 2.48 2.34 1.67
CA THR A 120 1.63 1.57 0.75
C THR A 120 0.14 1.80 1.05
N VAL A 121 -0.28 1.61 2.31
CA VAL A 121 -1.70 1.76 2.72
C VAL A 121 -2.18 3.20 2.51
N TYR A 122 -1.37 4.19 2.91
CA TYR A 122 -1.65 5.61 2.69
C TYR A 122 -1.88 5.90 1.20
N GLY A 123 -0.95 5.49 0.34
CA GLY A 123 -1.02 5.76 -1.10
C GLY A 123 -2.23 5.09 -1.75
N LEU A 124 -2.54 3.85 -1.37
CA LEU A 124 -3.71 3.14 -1.90
C LEU A 124 -5.01 3.81 -1.46
N ILE A 125 -5.15 4.15 -0.19
CA ILE A 125 -6.40 4.77 0.30
C ILE A 125 -6.61 6.15 -0.31
N VAL A 126 -5.57 6.97 -0.39
CA VAL A 126 -5.67 8.33 -0.96
C VAL A 126 -6.00 8.29 -2.45
N THR A 127 -5.42 7.37 -3.22
CA THR A 127 -5.65 7.28 -4.68
C THR A 127 -7.01 6.72 -5.05
N GLN A 128 -7.55 5.80 -4.25
CA GLN A 128 -8.83 5.15 -4.54
C GLN A 128 -10.03 5.91 -3.94
N TYR A 129 -9.86 6.50 -2.74
CA TYR A 129 -10.95 7.08 -1.95
C TYR A 129 -10.83 8.58 -1.70
N GLY A 130 -9.68 9.21 -2.01
CA GLY A 130 -9.42 10.61 -1.66
C GLY A 130 -10.29 11.63 -2.41
N ASP A 131 -10.87 11.24 -3.55
CA ASP A 131 -11.73 12.06 -4.39
C ASP A 131 -13.23 11.74 -4.24
N LEU A 132 -13.59 10.72 -3.44
CA LEU A 132 -14.97 10.28 -3.29
C LEU A 132 -15.75 11.16 -2.30
N GLU A 133 -16.81 11.77 -2.80
CA GLU A 133 -17.74 12.59 -2.01
C GLU A 133 -19.01 11.87 -1.56
N SER A 134 -19.12 10.57 -1.84
CA SER A 134 -20.25 9.76 -1.38
C SER A 134 -20.31 9.70 0.14
N TYR A 135 -21.53 9.61 0.67
CA TYR A 135 -21.77 9.46 2.09
C TYR A 135 -21.58 8.00 2.49
N ILE A 136 -20.95 7.80 3.65
CA ILE A 136 -20.84 6.49 4.31
C ILE A 136 -21.53 6.54 5.66
N THR A 137 -22.27 5.47 5.96
CA THR A 137 -22.83 5.19 7.26
C THR A 137 -21.80 4.41 8.07
N VAL A 138 -21.21 5.06 9.07
CA VAL A 138 -20.26 4.40 9.97
C VAL A 138 -21.01 4.01 11.26
N PRO A 139 -21.01 2.74 11.67
CA PRO A 139 -21.65 2.32 12.91
C PRO A 139 -21.16 3.16 14.10
N GLY A 140 -22.07 3.89 14.75
CA GLY A 140 -21.75 4.74 15.90
C GLY A 140 -21.29 6.17 15.58
N GLN A 141 -21.34 6.61 14.31
CA GLN A 141 -21.10 8.00 13.91
C GLN A 141 -22.19 8.51 12.95
N SER A 142 -22.30 9.83 12.80
CA SER A 142 -23.15 10.45 11.79
C SER A 142 -22.62 10.24 10.38
N ASP A 143 -23.51 10.25 9.40
CA ASP A 143 -23.17 10.16 7.99
C ASP A 143 -22.20 11.26 7.59
N GLN A 144 -21.10 10.88 6.97
CA GLN A 144 -20.04 11.78 6.54
C GLN A 144 -19.51 11.36 5.17
N LYS A 145 -18.92 12.31 4.44
CA LYS A 145 -18.28 12.03 3.17
C LYS A 145 -17.05 11.13 3.36
N ILE A 146 -16.82 10.20 2.45
CA ILE A 146 -15.63 9.31 2.46
C ILE A 146 -14.34 10.12 2.61
N LYS A 147 -14.19 11.20 1.81
CA LYS A 147 -13.03 12.09 1.88
C LYS A 147 -12.77 12.66 3.28
N ASN A 148 -13.81 13.09 3.99
CA ASN A 148 -13.67 13.62 5.35
C ASN A 148 -13.27 12.53 6.32
N TYR A 149 -13.88 11.34 6.22
CA TYR A 149 -13.52 10.20 7.04
C TYR A 149 -12.05 9.80 6.85
N VAL A 150 -11.56 9.72 5.61
CA VAL A 150 -10.15 9.41 5.32
C VAL A 150 -9.19 10.46 5.93
N LYS A 151 -9.59 11.74 5.93
CA LYS A 151 -8.78 12.81 6.50
C LYS A 151 -8.82 12.84 8.04
N ASP A 152 -10.01 12.81 8.62
CA ASP A 152 -10.22 13.05 10.06
C ASP A 152 -9.95 11.81 10.90
N TYR A 153 -10.32 10.62 10.39
CA TYR A 153 -10.10 9.36 11.10
C TYR A 153 -8.68 8.82 10.87
N TYR A 154 -8.24 8.71 9.62
CA TYR A 154 -6.93 8.14 9.28
C TYR A 154 -5.79 9.17 9.25
N GLY A 155 -6.09 10.46 9.08
CA GLY A 155 -5.06 11.50 8.98
C GLY A 155 -4.38 11.57 7.61
N TYR A 156 -5.04 11.09 6.55
CA TYR A 156 -4.46 11.03 5.20
C TYR A 156 -4.85 12.26 4.38
N ASN A 157 -3.83 12.96 3.90
CA ASN A 157 -3.94 14.13 3.03
C ASN A 157 -3.57 13.79 1.58
N THR A 158 -4.36 14.30 0.63
CA THR A 158 -4.12 14.15 -0.81
C THR A 158 -2.83 14.80 -1.29
N ASP A 159 -2.44 15.93 -0.68
CA ASP A 159 -1.27 16.72 -1.12
C ASP A 159 0.07 16.00 -0.89
N PHE A 160 0.07 14.98 -0.03
CA PHE A 160 1.27 14.24 0.32
C PHE A 160 1.61 13.10 -0.65
N MET A 161 0.80 12.92 -1.70
CA MET A 161 0.95 11.82 -2.65
C MET A 161 2.33 11.75 -3.34
N PRO A 162 2.94 12.87 -3.79
CA PRO A 162 4.29 12.82 -4.37
C PRO A 162 5.35 12.32 -3.37
N VAL A 163 5.20 12.66 -2.08
CA VAL A 163 6.12 12.20 -1.03
C VAL A 163 5.99 10.69 -0.84
N VAL A 164 4.77 10.16 -0.82
CA VAL A 164 4.52 8.72 -0.76
C VAL A 164 5.25 7.99 -1.90
N ALA A 165 5.17 8.54 -3.11
CA ALA A 165 5.82 7.94 -4.28
C ALA A 165 7.35 7.85 -4.12
N VAL A 166 7.99 8.95 -3.71
CA VAL A 166 9.44 9.02 -3.50
C VAL A 166 9.88 8.08 -2.37
N VAL A 167 9.11 8.03 -1.28
CA VAL A 167 9.45 7.18 -0.12
C VAL A 167 9.37 5.69 -0.46
N LEU A 168 8.37 5.26 -1.24
CA LEU A 168 8.25 3.87 -1.69
C LEU A 168 9.44 3.43 -2.56
N VAL A 169 9.88 4.30 -3.48
CA VAL A 169 11.11 4.08 -4.27
C VAL A 169 12.32 4.02 -3.34
N GLY A 170 12.41 4.93 -2.39
CA GLY A 170 13.48 5.00 -1.39
C GLY A 170 13.63 3.70 -0.59
N PHE A 171 12.52 3.11 -0.12
CA PHE A 171 12.56 1.82 0.58
C PHE A 171 13.04 0.67 -0.29
N ALA A 172 12.59 0.61 -1.56
CA ALA A 172 13.05 -0.43 -2.48
C ALA A 172 14.56 -0.34 -2.72
N VAL A 173 15.07 0.87 -2.98
CA VAL A 173 16.51 1.12 -3.15
C VAL A 173 17.29 0.82 -1.87
N PHE A 174 16.78 1.25 -0.72
CA PHE A 174 17.41 1.01 0.58
C PHE A 174 17.58 -0.48 0.87
N PHE A 175 16.52 -1.29 0.73
CA PHE A 175 16.62 -2.73 0.98
C PHE A 175 17.50 -3.44 -0.05
N ALA A 176 17.45 -3.04 -1.32
CA ALA A 176 18.34 -3.58 -2.34
C ALA A 176 19.82 -3.28 -2.02
N PHE A 177 20.11 -2.05 -1.60
CA PHE A 177 21.45 -1.64 -1.20
C PHE A 177 21.94 -2.38 0.06
N MET A 178 21.08 -2.50 1.08
CA MET A 178 21.39 -3.25 2.30
C MET A 178 21.68 -4.73 2.00
N PHE A 179 20.89 -5.35 1.12
CA PHE A 179 21.15 -6.71 0.64
C PHE A 179 22.52 -6.84 -0.03
N ALA A 180 22.86 -5.92 -0.94
CA ALA A 180 24.16 -5.92 -1.61
C ALA A 180 25.33 -5.75 -0.61
N LEU A 181 25.18 -4.89 0.39
CA LEU A 181 26.16 -4.71 1.46
C LEU A 181 26.32 -5.96 2.32
N CYS A 182 25.22 -6.60 2.70
CA CYS A 182 25.24 -7.81 3.52
C CYS A 182 26.00 -8.93 2.81
N ILE A 183 25.70 -9.20 1.53
CA ILE A 183 26.44 -10.20 0.75
C ILE A 183 27.94 -9.87 0.65
N LYS A 184 28.30 -8.60 0.46
CA LYS A 184 29.71 -8.19 0.31
C LYS A 184 30.50 -8.31 1.62
N LYS A 185 29.88 -8.01 2.76
CA LYS A 185 30.56 -7.86 4.05
C LYS A 185 30.42 -9.09 4.96
N LEU A 186 29.32 -9.83 4.86
CA LEU A 186 29.01 -10.96 5.74
C LEU A 186 29.27 -12.26 4.99
N ASN A 187 30.30 -12.99 5.41
CA ASN A 187 30.59 -14.32 4.89
C ASN A 187 30.34 -15.37 5.98
N PHE A 188 29.15 -15.97 5.97
CA PHE A 188 28.78 -17.03 6.90
C PHE A 188 29.27 -18.43 6.49
N GLN A 189 29.94 -18.56 5.33
CA GLN A 189 30.43 -19.83 4.79
C GLN A 189 31.88 -20.14 5.22
N GLN A 190 32.64 -19.17 5.75
CA GLN A 190 34.03 -19.39 6.23
C GLN A 190 34.10 -19.85 7.70
N ARG A 191 33.28 -20.83 8.07
CA ARG A 191 33.40 -21.53 9.36
C ARG A 191 33.73 -22.99 9.15
#